data_AF-A0A1C1CMZ4-F1
#
_entry.id   AF-A0A1C1CMZ4-F1
#
_cell.length_a   1.000
_cell.length_b   1.000
_cell.length_c   1.000
_cell.angle_alpha   90.00
_cell.angle_beta   90.00
_cell.angle_gamma   90.00
#
_symmetry.space_group_name_H-M   'P 1'
#
loop_
_entity.id
_entity.type
_entity.pdbx_description
1 polymer ?
#
loop_
_entity_poly.entity_id
_entity_poly.type
_entity_poly.pdbx_seq_one_letter_code
_entity_poly.pdbx_strand_id
1 'polypeptide(L)'
;MATKRKIGAITDTQDDDPVDPSDELVFTGLGGCQEVGRSCHILQYKGKTVMLDAGMHTGREGMSAMPYFDDFDLSTVDILLISQ
;
A
#
# COMPACT_ATOMS: atom_id res chain seq x y z
N MET A 1 -7.78 42.40 -19.15
CA MET A 1 -8.57 42.02 -17.95
C MET A 1 -8.13 40.61 -17.55
N ALA A 2 -7.29 40.47 -16.53
CA ALA A 2 -6.79 39.17 -16.08
C ALA A 2 -7.80 38.55 -15.09
N THR A 3 -8.50 37.51 -15.52
CA THR A 3 -9.53 36.83 -14.72
C THR A 3 -8.87 35.93 -13.67
N LYS A 4 -8.86 36.40 -12.42
CA LYS A 4 -8.36 35.67 -11.25
C LYS A 4 -9.31 34.49 -10.95
N ARG A 5 -8.92 33.24 -11.22
CA ARG A 5 -9.69 32.04 -10.87
C ARG A 5 -9.86 31.96 -9.34
N LYS A 6 -11.11 31.89 -8.86
CA LYS A 6 -11.46 31.72 -7.44
C LYS A 6 -10.97 30.35 -6.95
N ILE A 7 -10.23 30.36 -5.84
CA ILE A 7 -9.70 29.18 -5.12
C ILE A 7 -10.80 28.31 -4.49
N GLY A 8 -12.06 28.77 -4.45
CA GLY A 8 -13.18 28.08 -3.79
C GLY A 8 -13.97 27.07 -4.63
N ALA A 9 -13.43 26.58 -5.75
CA ALA A 9 -14.14 25.60 -6.60
C ALA A 9 -13.63 24.15 -6.44
N ILE A 10 -12.72 23.90 -5.49
CA ILE A 10 -12.07 22.59 -5.28
C ILE A 10 -12.66 21.84 -4.06
N THR A 11 -13.58 22.45 -3.29
CA THR A 11 -14.01 21.92 -1.99
C THR A 11 -15.47 21.44 -1.90
N ASP A 12 -16.27 21.52 -2.97
CA ASP A 12 -17.75 21.40 -2.87
C ASP A 12 -18.36 20.14 -3.52
N THR A 13 -17.59 19.07 -3.71
CA THR A 13 -18.18 17.73 -3.91
C THR A 13 -17.72 16.84 -2.75
N GLN A 14 -18.28 17.07 -1.56
CA GLN A 14 -18.46 15.95 -0.64
C GLN A 14 -19.52 15.07 -1.28
N ASP A 15 -19.09 14.07 -2.04
CA ASP A 15 -19.97 12.96 -2.38
C ASP A 15 -20.32 12.27 -1.05
N ASP A 16 -21.50 12.56 -0.54
CA ASP A 16 -22.07 11.93 0.67
C ASP A 16 -22.45 10.45 0.43
N ASP A 17 -22.24 9.95 -0.79
CA ASP A 17 -22.39 8.54 -1.12
C ASP A 17 -21.27 7.72 -0.47
N PRO A 18 -21.58 6.52 0.07
CA PRO A 18 -20.55 5.65 0.62
C PRO A 18 -19.54 5.31 -0.47
N VAL A 19 -18.26 5.56 -0.20
CA VAL A 19 -17.16 5.15 -1.08
C VAL A 19 -17.24 3.65 -1.27
N ASP A 20 -17.22 3.20 -2.52
CA ASP A 20 -17.16 1.76 -2.81
C ASP A 20 -15.87 1.20 -2.19
N PRO A 21 -15.93 0.10 -1.41
CA PRO A 21 -14.73 -0.50 -0.83
C PRO A 21 -13.63 -0.82 -1.84
N SER A 22 -13.97 -0.99 -3.13
CA SER A 22 -12.99 -1.19 -4.21
C SER A 22 -12.23 0.09 -4.61
N ASP A 23 -12.77 1.26 -4.28
CA ASP A 23 -12.13 2.58 -4.46
C ASP A 23 -11.32 3.01 -3.23
N GLU A 24 -11.27 2.19 -2.17
CA GLU A 24 -10.36 2.40 -1.06
C GLU A 24 -8.97 1.81 -1.35
N LEU A 25 -7.93 2.59 -1.06
CA LEU A 25 -6.55 2.12 -1.10
C LEU A 25 -6.20 1.51 0.26
N VAL A 26 -5.94 0.21 0.26
CA VAL A 26 -5.51 -0.53 1.45
C VAL A 26 -3.99 -0.72 1.39
N PHE A 27 -3.30 -0.31 2.45
CA PHE A 27 -1.87 -0.50 2.61
C PHE A 27 -1.60 -1.38 3.82
N THR A 28 -0.97 -2.54 3.59
CA THR A 28 -0.68 -3.52 4.64
C THR A 28 0.83 -3.76 4.71
N GLY A 29 1.42 -3.59 5.88
CA GLY A 29 2.84 -3.88 6.10
C GLY A 29 3.07 -5.31 6.59
N LEU A 30 3.71 -6.16 5.78
CA LEU A 30 4.14 -7.50 6.18
C LEU A 30 5.55 -7.50 6.80
N GLY A 31 6.30 -6.40 6.65
CA GLY A 31 7.58 -6.19 7.30
C GLY A 31 8.17 -4.82 6.97
N GLY A 32 9.05 -4.31 7.83
CA GLY A 32 9.60 -2.95 7.72
C GLY A 32 8.67 -1.85 8.24
N CYS A 33 7.49 -2.20 8.76
CA CYS A 33 6.61 -1.27 9.44
C CYS A 33 7.00 -1.14 10.92
N GLN A 34 7.43 0.06 11.33
CA GLN A 34 7.97 0.36 12.68
C GLN A 34 9.26 -0.42 13.03
N GLU A 35 9.99 -0.91 12.02
CA GLU A 35 11.28 -1.59 12.17
C GLU A 35 12.16 -1.34 10.94
N VAL A 36 13.44 -1.75 11.00
CA VAL A 36 14.36 -1.71 9.85
C VAL A 36 14.72 -3.14 9.45
N GLY A 37 14.51 -3.47 8.18
CA GLY A 37 14.73 -4.81 7.62
C GLY A 37 13.42 -5.50 7.24
N ARG A 38 13.52 -6.57 6.43
CA ARG A 38 12.38 -7.34 5.89
C ARG A 38 11.26 -6.49 5.26
N SER A 39 11.63 -5.43 4.54
CA SER A 39 10.67 -4.58 3.83
C SER A 39 9.77 -5.42 2.94
N CYS A 40 8.47 -5.36 3.21
CA CYS A 40 7.43 -6.00 2.42
C CYS A 40 6.11 -5.32 2.73
N HIS A 41 5.51 -4.71 1.71
CA HIS A 41 4.26 -3.97 1.84
C HIS A 41 3.30 -4.40 0.74
N ILE A 42 2.03 -4.49 1.07
CA ILE A 42 0.96 -4.80 0.13
C ILE A 42 0.14 -3.54 -0.11
N LEU A 43 -0.10 -3.25 -1.37
CA LEU A 43 -0.98 -2.20 -1.83
C LEU A 43 -2.17 -2.82 -2.56
N GLN A 44 -3.38 -2.63 -2.06
CA GLN A 44 -4.60 -3.08 -2.72
C GLN A 44 -5.44 -1.88 -3.16
N TYR A 45 -5.83 -1.85 -4.43
CA TYR A 45 -6.68 -0.79 -4.98
C TYR A 45 -7.40 -1.29 -6.23
N LYS A 46 -8.72 -1.07 -6.35
CA LYS A 46 -9.53 -1.47 -7.52
C LYS A 46 -9.35 -2.93 -7.92
N GLY A 47 -9.28 -3.82 -6.92
CA GLY A 47 -9.08 -5.26 -7.12
C GLY A 47 -7.70 -5.62 -7.69
N LYS A 48 -6.72 -4.73 -7.59
CA LYS A 48 -5.31 -4.99 -7.89
C LYS A 48 -4.51 -5.06 -6.62
N THR A 49 -3.62 -6.04 -6.53
CA THR A 49 -2.74 -6.24 -5.39
C THR A 49 -1.29 -6.16 -5.85
N VAL A 50 -0.56 -5.17 -5.34
CA VAL A 50 0.87 -4.97 -5.62
C VAL A 50 1.66 -5.22 -4.36
N MET A 51 2.64 -6.10 -4.42
CA MET A 51 3.64 -6.30 -3.38
C MET A 51 4.86 -5.41 -3.65
N LEU A 52 5.25 -4.62 -2.66
CA LEU A 52 6.41 -3.76 -2.66
C LEU A 52 7.46 -4.36 -1.75
N ASP A 53 8.59 -4.77 -2.33
CA ASP A 53 9.69 -5.48 -1.72
C ASP A 53 9.34 -6.84 -1.09
N ALA A 54 10.37 -7.66 -0.92
CA ALA A 54 10.31 -8.95 -0.24
C ALA A 54 11.66 -9.25 0.43
N GLY A 55 12.14 -8.29 1.24
CA GLY A 55 13.47 -8.36 1.85
C GLY A 55 13.55 -9.31 3.05
N MET A 56 14.76 -9.54 3.57
CA MET A 56 14.99 -10.24 4.83
C MET A 56 15.48 -9.28 5.94
N HIS A 57 15.23 -9.62 7.20
CA HIS A 57 15.72 -8.88 8.36
C HIS A 57 17.14 -9.31 8.71
N THR A 58 18.13 -8.42 8.57
CA THR A 58 19.55 -8.73 8.73
C THR A 58 19.96 -9.18 10.14
N GLY A 59 19.22 -8.76 11.17
CA GLY A 59 19.45 -9.14 12.58
C GLY A 59 18.71 -10.41 13.04
N ARG A 60 18.12 -11.19 12.13
CA ARG A 60 17.35 -12.41 12.45
C ARG A 60 17.78 -13.57 11.57
N GLU A 61 17.46 -14.79 11.97
CA GLU A 61 17.88 -16.01 11.25
C GLU A 61 16.69 -16.88 10.83
N GLY A 62 16.87 -17.61 9.74
CA GLY A 62 15.88 -18.55 9.21
C GLY A 62 14.54 -17.89 8.88
N MET A 63 13.45 -18.61 9.15
CA MET A 63 12.09 -18.11 8.88
C MET A 63 11.76 -16.82 9.64
N SER A 64 12.39 -16.57 10.80
CA SER A 64 12.14 -15.35 11.59
C SER A 64 12.64 -14.07 10.92
N ALA A 65 13.53 -14.18 9.93
CA ALA A 65 14.04 -13.06 9.14
C ALA A 65 13.10 -12.67 7.99
N MET A 66 12.13 -13.53 7.65
CA MET A 66 11.21 -13.29 6.55
C MET A 66 10.13 -12.27 6.94
N PRO A 67 9.51 -11.59 5.97
CA PRO A 67 8.22 -10.93 6.16
C PRO A 67 7.14 -11.92 6.62
N TYR A 68 6.06 -11.41 7.20
CA TYR A 68 4.92 -12.22 7.63
C TYR A 68 4.05 -12.65 6.43
N PHE A 69 4.62 -13.48 5.56
CA PHE A 69 3.93 -13.97 4.36
C PHE A 69 2.69 -14.81 4.68
N ASP A 70 2.66 -15.48 5.84
CA ASP A 70 1.54 -16.31 6.26
C ASP A 70 0.27 -15.48 6.61
N ASP A 71 0.43 -14.18 6.88
CA ASP A 71 -0.67 -13.28 7.23
C ASP A 71 -1.38 -12.72 5.98
N PHE A 72 -0.92 -13.07 4.77
CA PHE A 72 -1.49 -12.58 3.52
C PHE A 72 -1.56 -13.69 2.45
N ASP A 73 -2.66 -13.76 1.71
CA ASP A 73 -2.78 -14.70 0.60
C ASP A 73 -1.96 -14.21 -0.61
N LEU A 74 -0.74 -14.72 -0.72
CA LEU A 74 0.20 -14.41 -1.80
C LEU A 74 -0.33 -14.75 -3.20
N SER A 75 -1.32 -15.65 -3.32
CA SER A 75 -1.91 -16.00 -4.62
C SER A 75 -2.72 -14.85 -5.23
N THR A 76 -3.10 -13.86 -4.41
CA THR A 76 -3.83 -12.66 -4.84
C THR A 76 -2.93 -11.55 -5.39
N VAL A 77 -1.60 -11.68 -5.25
CA VAL A 77 -0.64 -10.65 -5.67
C VAL A 77 -0.47 -10.70 -7.18
N ASP A 78 -0.78 -9.59 -7.85
CA ASP A 78 -0.64 -9.45 -9.30
C ASP A 78 0.81 -9.14 -9.71
N ILE A 79 1.48 -8.29 -8.94
CA ILE A 79 2.80 -7.72 -9.27
C ILE A 79 3.66 -7.63 -8.01
N LEU A 80 4.92 -8.06 -8.13
CA LEU A 80 5.98 -7.79 -7.16
C LEU A 80 6.94 -6.75 -7.74
N LEU A 81 7.15 -5.64 -7.02
CA LEU A 81 8.12 -4.61 -7.35
C LEU A 81 9.23 -4.60 -6.30
N ILE A 82 10.49 -4.66 -6.74
CA ILE A 82 11.67 -4.56 -5.88
C ILE A 82 12.32 -3.20 -6.09
N SER A 83 12.55 -2.48 -5.00
CA SER A 83 13.10 -1.12 -5.03
C SER A 83 14.59 -1.09 -5.39
N GLN A 84 15.43 -1.86 -4.68
CA GLN A 84 16.90 -1.91 -4.84
C GLN A 84 17.54 -3.15 -4.22
#